data_AF-A0A3M6UKS0-F1
#
_entry.id   AF-A0A3M6UKS0-F1
#
_cell.length_a   1.000
_cell.length_b   1.000
_cell.length_c   1.000
_cell.angle_alpha   90.00
_cell.angle_beta   90.00
_cell.angle_gamma   90.00
#
_symmetry.space_group_name_H-M   'P 1'
#
loop_
_entity.id
_entity.type
_entity.pdbx_description
1 polymer ?
#
loop_
_entity_poly.entity_id
_entity_poly.type
_entity_poly.pdbx_seq_one_letter_code
_entity_poly.pdbx_strand_id
1 'polypeptide(L)'
;MNCAIKKKRRVGIVGYGHIGKYLVGEILKRDDLELSFVWNRTSEALRNKIDDRYILEDLSSFAEKTPDLIVEVAHPSITVEFGESFLDVADYMVGSPTALANSDVENRLRWKASSGSHGIYIPSGALWGGADIKKMADIGTLKGLKVTMKKHPSCFKLNEPLKSRNEQVNTEPVVLYDGPVRELCPLAPNNVNTMAAAALAAHNLGFDKTQGCIVADPRQDVISCLL
;
A
#
# COMPACT_ATOMS: atom_id res chain seq x y z
N MET A 1 -42.16 -7.70 8.39
CA MET A 1 -41.29 -6.53 8.22
C MET A 1 -39.90 -6.93 8.70
N ASN A 2 -39.13 -7.63 7.84
CA ASN A 2 -37.79 -8.11 8.21
C ASN A 2 -36.77 -6.99 7.93
N CYS A 3 -36.46 -6.21 8.97
CA CYS A 3 -35.26 -5.40 8.97
C CYS A 3 -34.08 -6.37 9.09
N ALA A 4 -33.54 -6.83 7.97
CA ALA A 4 -32.29 -7.58 7.97
C ALA A 4 -31.24 -6.69 8.61
N ILE A 5 -30.80 -7.02 9.82
CA ILE A 5 -29.69 -6.35 10.50
C ILE A 5 -28.52 -6.43 9.53
N LYS A 6 -28.12 -5.29 8.97
CA LYS A 6 -27.01 -5.23 8.02
C LYS A 6 -25.77 -5.67 8.79
N LYS A 7 -25.26 -6.88 8.49
CA LYS A 7 -24.08 -7.45 9.16
C LYS A 7 -22.94 -6.42 9.07
N LYS A 8 -22.41 -5.99 10.22
CA LYS A 8 -21.25 -5.09 10.26
C LYS A 8 -20.07 -5.79 9.60
N ARG A 9 -19.31 -5.06 8.79
CA ARG A 9 -18.11 -5.61 8.17
C ARG A 9 -16.96 -5.56 9.16
N ARG A 10 -16.35 -6.71 9.45
CA ARG A 10 -15.28 -6.86 10.44
C ARG A 10 -13.92 -6.62 9.78
N VAL A 11 -13.16 -5.65 10.28
CA VAL A 11 -11.93 -5.17 9.65
C VAL A 11 -10.73 -5.46 10.56
N GLY A 12 -9.78 -6.23 10.05
CA GLY A 12 -8.47 -6.44 10.67
C GLY A 12 -7.45 -5.41 10.17
N ILE A 13 -6.67 -4.82 11.08
CA ILE A 13 -5.64 -3.84 10.74
C ILE A 13 -4.26 -4.42 11.02
N VAL A 14 -3.40 -4.46 10.00
CA VAL A 14 -2.01 -4.92 10.12
C VAL A 14 -1.10 -3.70 10.00
N GLY A 15 -0.57 -3.24 11.14
CA GLY A 15 0.25 -2.04 11.28
C GLY A 15 -0.44 -0.96 12.10
N TYR A 16 0.23 -0.44 13.13
CA TYR A 16 -0.31 0.61 14.00
C TYR A 16 0.55 1.88 14.01
N GLY A 17 1.02 2.25 12.81
CA GLY A 17 1.65 3.53 12.52
C GLY A 17 0.63 4.67 12.44
N HIS A 18 1.00 5.77 11.78
CA HIS A 18 0.12 6.94 11.63
C HIS A 18 -1.21 6.59 10.94
N ILE A 19 -1.15 5.88 9.80
CA ILE A 19 -2.34 5.47 9.04
C ILE A 19 -3.15 4.43 9.82
N GLY A 20 -2.51 3.42 10.41
CA GLY A 20 -3.20 2.40 11.20
C GLY A 20 -4.00 2.97 12.37
N LYS A 21 -3.43 3.92 13.11
CA LYS A 21 -4.12 4.63 14.20
C LYS A 21 -5.35 5.39 13.70
N TYR A 22 -5.20 6.09 12.57
CA TYR A 22 -6.31 6.80 11.95
C TYR A 22 -7.43 5.85 11.54
N LEU A 23 -7.10 4.75 10.84
CA LEU A 23 -8.08 3.75 10.40
C LEU A 23 -8.82 3.11 11.59
N VAL A 24 -8.11 2.71 12.63
CA VAL A 24 -8.72 2.16 13.85
C VAL A 24 -9.69 3.17 14.47
N GLY A 25 -9.26 4.43 14.60
CA GLY A 25 -10.11 5.51 15.12
C GLY A 25 -11.38 5.73 14.29
N GLU A 26 -11.29 5.67 12.97
CA GLU A 26 -12.46 5.83 12.08
C GLU A 26 -13.37 4.61 12.08
N ILE A 27 -12.82 3.39 12.13
CA ILE A 27 -13.62 2.15 12.22
C ILE A 27 -14.47 2.15 13.49
N LEU A 28 -13.90 2.54 14.63
CA LEU A 28 -14.61 2.57 15.92
C LEU A 28 -15.76 3.58 15.98
N LYS A 29 -15.78 4.58 15.09
CA LYS A 29 -16.84 5.60 15.01
C LYS A 29 -17.99 5.22 14.09
N ARG A 30 -17.84 4.14 13.30
CA ARG A 30 -18.78 3.76 12.25
C ARG A 30 -19.69 2.63 12.69
N ASP A 31 -20.98 2.77 12.41
CA ASP A 31 -21.96 1.75 12.78
C ASP A 31 -22.01 0.56 11.82
N ASP A 32 -21.48 0.72 10.60
CA ASP A 32 -21.45 -0.32 9.56
C ASP A 32 -20.16 -1.17 9.59
N LEU A 33 -19.18 -0.79 10.40
CA LEU A 33 -17.90 -1.49 10.57
C LEU A 33 -17.71 -1.98 12.00
N GLU A 34 -16.86 -2.99 12.15
CA GLU A 34 -16.41 -3.50 13.44
C GLU A 34 -14.91 -3.79 13.37
N LEU A 35 -14.16 -3.43 14.41
CA LEU A 35 -12.74 -3.78 14.49
C LEU A 35 -12.60 -5.27 14.85
N SER A 36 -11.98 -6.06 13.98
CA SER A 36 -11.74 -7.50 14.21
C SER A 36 -10.48 -7.70 15.04
N PHE A 37 -9.37 -7.12 14.60
CA PHE A 37 -8.10 -7.13 15.30
C PHE A 37 -7.19 -5.99 14.86
N VAL A 38 -6.16 -5.74 15.64
CA VAL A 38 -5.03 -4.88 15.30
C VAL A 38 -3.76 -5.65 15.62
N TRP A 39 -2.90 -5.77 14.62
CA TRP A 39 -1.56 -6.32 14.78
C TRP A 39 -0.51 -5.24 14.53
N ASN A 40 0.58 -5.30 15.28
CA ASN A 40 1.77 -4.52 15.02
C ASN A 40 2.98 -5.33 15.47
N ARG A 41 4.09 -5.27 14.73
CA ARG A 41 5.31 -6.05 15.02
C ARG A 41 5.79 -5.93 16.48
N THR A 42 5.55 -4.78 17.10
CA THR A 42 5.78 -4.54 18.53
C THR A 42 4.42 -4.32 19.18
N SER A 43 3.91 -5.32 19.90
CA SER A 43 2.55 -5.29 20.47
C SER A 43 2.43 -4.32 21.65
N GLU A 44 3.53 -4.00 22.33
CA GLU A 44 3.59 -2.96 23.37
C GLU A 44 3.17 -1.59 22.83
N ALA A 45 3.35 -1.34 21.53
CA ALA A 45 2.91 -0.10 20.91
C ALA A 45 1.38 0.06 20.91
N LEU A 46 0.63 -1.02 21.08
CA LEU A 46 -0.84 -1.10 21.10
C LEU A 46 -1.41 -0.99 22.51
N ARG A 47 -0.71 -1.53 23.51
CA ARG A 47 -1.19 -1.58 24.90
C ARG A 47 -1.54 -0.19 25.42
N ASN A 48 -2.62 -0.11 26.19
CA ASN A 48 -3.20 1.14 26.71
C ASN A 48 -3.69 2.15 25.65
N LYS A 49 -3.68 1.82 24.36
CA LYS A 49 -4.19 2.68 23.28
C LYS A 49 -5.41 2.11 22.57
N ILE A 50 -5.57 0.79 22.59
CA ILE A 50 -6.75 0.07 22.12
C ILE A 50 -7.15 -0.97 23.16
N ASP A 51 -8.41 -1.38 23.14
CA ASP A 51 -8.90 -2.48 23.98
C ASP A 51 -8.13 -3.77 23.66
N ASP A 52 -7.59 -4.42 24.70
CA ASP A 52 -6.74 -5.61 24.59
C ASP A 52 -7.40 -6.75 23.81
N ARG A 53 -8.75 -6.81 23.78
CA ARG A 53 -9.47 -7.84 23.00
C ARG A 53 -9.19 -7.79 21.50
N TYR A 54 -8.83 -6.61 20.98
CA TYR A 54 -8.50 -6.40 19.58
C TYR A 54 -7.01 -6.63 19.29
N ILE A 55 -6.15 -6.68 20.31
CA ILE A 55 -4.73 -6.90 20.10
C ILE A 55 -4.53 -8.34 19.61
N LEU A 56 -3.89 -8.48 18.45
CA LEU A 56 -3.42 -9.76 17.93
C LEU A 56 -1.91 -9.82 18.18
N GLU A 57 -1.47 -10.79 18.98
CA GLU A 57 -0.06 -10.96 19.34
C GLU A 57 0.72 -11.64 18.20
N ASP A 58 0.18 -12.75 17.67
CA ASP A 58 0.73 -13.44 16.51
C ASP A 58 -0.14 -13.21 15.28
N LEU A 59 0.47 -12.64 14.23
CA LEU A 59 -0.23 -12.40 12.97
C LEU A 59 -0.74 -13.70 12.37
N SER A 60 -0.07 -14.84 12.57
CA SER A 60 -0.49 -16.14 12.01
C SER A 60 -1.89 -16.58 12.48
N SER A 61 -2.32 -16.13 13.67
CA SER A 61 -3.65 -16.38 14.25
C SER A 61 -4.75 -15.42 13.76
N PHE A 62 -4.51 -14.62 12.72
CA PHE A 62 -5.48 -13.62 12.24
C PHE A 62 -6.86 -14.22 11.91
N ALA A 63 -6.90 -15.48 11.44
CA ALA A 63 -8.13 -16.16 11.04
C ALA A 63 -9.10 -16.39 12.21
N GLU A 64 -8.57 -16.59 13.42
CA GLU A 64 -9.37 -16.79 14.64
C GLU A 64 -10.23 -15.56 14.97
N LYS A 65 -9.78 -14.38 14.54
CA LYS A 65 -10.49 -13.11 14.72
C LYS A 65 -11.59 -12.90 13.67
N THR A 66 -11.74 -13.82 12.73
CA THR A 66 -12.82 -13.89 11.73
C THR A 66 -13.07 -12.54 11.01
N PRO A 67 -12.04 -11.94 10.38
CA PRO A 67 -12.17 -10.70 9.62
C PRO A 67 -12.94 -10.92 8.31
N ASP A 68 -13.69 -9.92 7.85
CA ASP A 68 -14.26 -9.86 6.49
C ASP A 68 -13.38 -9.00 5.54
N LEU A 69 -12.44 -8.23 6.08
CA LEU A 69 -11.45 -7.43 5.36
C LEU A 69 -10.18 -7.31 6.20
N ILE A 70 -9.02 -7.49 5.59
CA ILE A 70 -7.71 -7.21 6.20
C ILE A 70 -7.09 -6.02 5.48
N VAL A 71 -6.67 -5.00 6.23
CA VAL A 71 -6.01 -3.81 5.70
C VAL A 71 -4.57 -3.76 6.21
N GLU A 72 -3.61 -3.92 5.30
CA GLU A 72 -2.18 -3.82 5.62
C GLU A 72 -1.68 -2.40 5.40
N VAL A 73 -1.09 -1.81 6.43
CA VAL A 73 -0.48 -0.46 6.43
C VAL A 73 0.80 -0.47 7.27
N ALA A 74 1.60 -1.52 7.12
CA ALA A 74 2.80 -1.79 7.91
C ALA A 74 4.08 -1.73 7.05
N HIS A 75 4.24 -2.69 6.13
CA HIS A 75 5.45 -2.87 5.33
C HIS A 75 5.18 -3.87 4.20
N PRO A 76 5.77 -3.71 2.99
CA PRO A 76 5.57 -4.64 1.87
C PRO A 76 5.89 -6.11 2.20
N SER A 77 6.81 -6.38 3.13
CA SER A 77 7.13 -7.76 3.54
C SER A 77 5.92 -8.52 4.10
N ILE A 78 4.97 -7.83 4.73
CA ILE A 78 3.73 -8.47 5.22
C ILE A 78 2.92 -9.03 4.05
N THR A 79 2.83 -8.30 2.95
CA THR A 79 2.16 -8.77 1.73
C THR A 79 2.87 -9.98 1.15
N VAL A 80 4.21 -9.98 1.15
CA VAL A 80 5.00 -11.11 0.64
C VAL A 80 4.79 -12.38 1.46
N GLU A 81 4.68 -12.25 2.78
CA GLU A 81 4.61 -13.38 3.72
C GLU A 81 3.18 -13.88 3.95
N PHE A 82 2.22 -12.98 4.14
CA PHE A 82 0.85 -13.32 4.57
C PHE A 82 -0.23 -13.06 3.52
N GLY A 83 0.09 -12.40 2.40
CA GLY A 83 -0.92 -11.93 1.44
C GLY A 83 -1.81 -13.04 0.88
N GLU A 84 -1.25 -14.23 0.60
CA GLU A 84 -2.02 -15.38 0.12
C GLU A 84 -2.92 -15.94 1.24
N SER A 85 -2.38 -16.11 2.44
CA SER A 85 -3.13 -16.58 3.61
C SER A 85 -4.28 -15.65 3.96
N PHE A 86 -4.09 -14.33 3.83
CA PHE A 86 -5.17 -13.36 4.01
C PHE A 86 -6.32 -13.61 3.04
N LEU A 87 -6.01 -13.83 1.75
CA LEU A 87 -7.01 -14.10 0.71
C LEU A 87 -7.71 -15.47 0.88
N ASP A 88 -7.14 -16.41 1.62
CA ASP A 88 -7.83 -17.66 1.96
C ASP A 88 -8.98 -17.42 2.96
N VAL A 89 -9.00 -16.29 3.68
CA VAL A 89 -9.95 -16.02 4.77
C VAL A 89 -10.80 -14.78 4.56
N ALA A 90 -10.26 -13.73 3.96
CA ALA A 90 -10.91 -12.42 3.85
C ALA A 90 -10.47 -11.65 2.60
N ASP A 91 -11.26 -10.63 2.25
CA ASP A 91 -10.80 -9.61 1.32
C ASP A 91 -9.52 -8.95 1.85
N TYR A 92 -8.60 -8.59 0.95
CA TYR A 92 -7.31 -8.02 1.34
C TYR A 92 -7.05 -6.66 0.68
N MET A 93 -6.78 -5.64 1.49
CA MET A 93 -6.36 -4.31 1.03
C MET A 93 -4.87 -4.09 1.28
N VAL A 94 -4.11 -3.93 0.20
CA VAL A 94 -2.64 -3.77 0.21
C VAL A 94 -2.27 -2.29 0.33
N GLY A 95 -1.92 -1.81 1.53
CA GLY A 95 -1.44 -0.44 1.72
C GLY A 95 0.01 -0.22 1.30
N SER A 96 0.78 -1.30 1.12
CA SER A 96 2.16 -1.29 0.62
C SER A 96 2.29 -1.96 -0.76
N PRO A 97 1.71 -1.39 -1.83
CA PRO A 97 1.66 -2.01 -3.17
C PRO A 97 3.05 -2.19 -3.83
N THR A 98 4.10 -1.61 -3.27
CA THR A 98 5.50 -1.84 -3.70
C THR A 98 5.91 -3.32 -3.61
N ALA A 99 5.25 -4.12 -2.77
CA ALA A 99 5.44 -5.58 -2.74
C ALA A 99 5.13 -6.24 -4.09
N LEU A 100 4.20 -5.69 -4.86
CA LEU A 100 3.74 -6.24 -6.15
C LEU A 100 4.71 -5.93 -7.29
N ALA A 101 5.78 -5.16 -7.05
CA ALA A 101 6.89 -5.07 -8.00
C ALA A 101 7.69 -6.38 -8.10
N ASN A 102 7.55 -7.29 -7.12
CA ASN A 102 7.99 -8.67 -7.30
C ASN A 102 6.92 -9.42 -8.11
N SER A 103 7.28 -9.82 -9.33
CA SER A 103 6.38 -10.51 -10.26
C SER A 103 5.84 -11.83 -9.71
N ASP A 104 6.62 -12.56 -8.91
CA ASP A 104 6.14 -13.82 -8.34
C ASP A 104 5.06 -13.54 -7.29
N VAL A 105 5.26 -12.53 -6.44
CA VAL A 105 4.28 -12.10 -5.44
C VAL A 105 3.01 -11.60 -6.13
N GLU A 106 3.16 -10.75 -7.16
CA GLU A 106 2.03 -10.26 -7.95
C GLU A 106 1.23 -11.41 -8.58
N ASN A 107 1.90 -12.34 -9.25
CA ASN A 107 1.27 -13.46 -9.94
C ASN A 107 0.52 -14.38 -8.96
N ARG A 108 1.14 -14.72 -7.82
CA ARG A 108 0.49 -15.58 -6.81
C ARG A 108 -0.75 -14.91 -6.21
N LEU A 109 -0.68 -13.62 -5.89
CA LEU A 109 -1.84 -12.88 -5.35
C LEU A 109 -2.96 -12.69 -6.38
N ARG A 110 -2.62 -12.40 -7.64
CA ARG A 110 -3.62 -12.35 -8.73
C ARG A 110 -4.30 -13.69 -8.95
N TRP A 111 -3.52 -14.77 -8.94
CA TRP A 111 -4.07 -16.13 -9.05
C TRP A 111 -5.01 -16.44 -7.90
N LYS A 112 -4.59 -16.17 -6.66
CA LYS A 112 -5.43 -16.38 -5.47
C LYS A 112 -6.72 -15.57 -5.50
N ALA A 113 -6.65 -14.29 -5.86
CA ALA A 113 -7.84 -13.44 -5.95
C ALA A 113 -8.80 -13.83 -7.09
N SER A 114 -8.30 -14.42 -8.17
CA SER A 114 -9.13 -14.84 -9.32
C SER A 114 -9.71 -16.25 -9.20
N SER A 115 -9.06 -17.14 -8.44
CA SER A 115 -9.50 -18.51 -8.21
C SER A 115 -10.26 -18.72 -6.88
N GLY A 116 -10.11 -17.79 -5.94
CA GLY A 116 -10.74 -17.84 -4.62
C GLY A 116 -12.06 -17.06 -4.52
N SER A 117 -12.53 -16.88 -3.28
CA SER A 117 -13.76 -16.14 -2.95
C SER A 117 -13.52 -14.69 -2.53
N HIS A 118 -12.26 -14.28 -2.38
CA HIS A 118 -11.90 -12.98 -1.81
C HIS A 118 -11.12 -12.12 -2.81
N GLY A 119 -11.41 -10.82 -2.76
CA GLY A 119 -10.80 -9.83 -3.62
C GLY A 119 -9.55 -9.19 -3.02
N ILE A 120 -8.64 -8.76 -3.89
CA ILE A 120 -7.53 -7.90 -3.54
C ILE A 120 -7.83 -6.45 -3.97
N TYR A 121 -7.55 -5.51 -3.08
CA TYR A 121 -7.82 -4.08 -3.27
C TYR A 121 -6.55 -3.28 -3.09
N ILE A 122 -6.31 -2.33 -3.99
CA ILE A 122 -5.22 -1.38 -3.89
C ILE A 122 -5.82 0.00 -3.61
N PRO A 123 -5.52 0.62 -2.45
CA PRO A 123 -6.01 1.96 -2.17
C PRO A 123 -5.36 2.94 -3.14
N SER A 124 -6.16 3.81 -3.75
CA SER A 124 -5.65 4.85 -4.65
C SER A 124 -4.64 5.78 -3.96
N GLY A 125 -4.79 5.99 -2.64
CA GLY A 125 -3.92 6.88 -1.88
C GLY A 125 -3.88 8.28 -2.50
N ALA A 126 -2.67 8.78 -2.74
CA ALA A 126 -2.46 10.07 -3.41
C ALA A 126 -2.49 10.00 -4.96
N LEU A 127 -3.02 8.92 -5.55
CA LEU A 127 -3.17 8.76 -7.00
C LEU A 127 -4.58 9.20 -7.46
N TRP A 128 -4.76 10.50 -7.65
CA TRP A 128 -6.03 11.11 -8.05
C TRP A 128 -6.44 10.74 -9.50
N GLY A 129 -5.48 10.47 -10.38
CA GLY A 129 -5.71 10.03 -11.77
C GLY A 129 -5.84 8.51 -11.97
N GLY A 130 -5.92 7.70 -10.91
CA GLY A 130 -5.86 6.24 -11.03
C GLY A 130 -7.00 5.64 -11.88
N ALA A 131 -8.22 6.18 -11.76
CA ALA A 131 -9.37 5.73 -12.54
C ALA A 131 -9.22 6.04 -14.03
N ASP A 132 -8.67 7.21 -14.38
CA ASP A 132 -8.44 7.59 -15.78
C ASP A 132 -7.32 6.77 -16.41
N ILE A 133 -6.23 6.53 -15.67
CA ILE A 133 -5.15 5.62 -16.08
C ILE A 133 -5.74 4.24 -16.40
N LYS A 134 -6.54 3.69 -15.48
CA LYS A 134 -7.18 2.39 -15.67
C LYS A 134 -8.09 2.41 -16.91
N LYS A 135 -8.93 3.43 -17.06
CA LYS A 135 -9.83 3.56 -18.22
C LYS A 135 -9.06 3.60 -19.54
N MET A 136 -7.95 4.35 -19.61
CA MET A 136 -7.10 4.42 -20.79
C MET A 136 -6.40 3.08 -21.08
N ALA A 137 -6.00 2.34 -20.03
CA ALA A 137 -5.46 1.00 -20.17
C ALA A 137 -6.51 0.01 -20.70
N ASP A 138 -7.74 0.07 -20.17
CA ASP A 138 -8.87 -0.79 -20.57
C ASP A 138 -9.25 -0.60 -22.05
N ILE A 139 -9.21 0.64 -22.58
CA ILE A 139 -9.50 0.94 -23.99
C ILE A 139 -8.25 0.87 -24.90
N GLY A 140 -7.09 0.48 -24.35
CA GLY A 140 -5.84 0.32 -25.10
C GLY A 140 -5.19 1.63 -25.61
N THR A 141 -5.62 2.79 -25.10
CA THR A 141 -5.07 4.10 -25.48
C THR A 141 -3.85 4.50 -24.64
N LEU A 142 -3.66 3.92 -23.45
CA LEU A 142 -2.48 4.19 -22.62
C LEU A 142 -1.21 3.59 -23.26
N LYS A 143 -0.34 4.44 -23.83
CA LYS A 143 0.91 4.00 -24.49
C LYS A 143 2.16 4.17 -23.63
N GLY A 144 2.10 5.02 -22.62
CA GLY A 144 3.17 5.28 -21.68
C GLY A 144 2.65 6.00 -20.46
N LEU A 145 3.36 5.85 -19.34
CA LEU A 145 3.05 6.50 -18.07
C LEU A 145 4.36 6.81 -17.38
N LYS A 146 4.56 8.07 -16.96
CA LYS A 146 5.72 8.47 -16.16
C LYS A 146 5.25 9.25 -14.94
N VAL A 147 5.47 8.68 -13.75
CA VAL A 147 5.15 9.34 -12.49
C VAL A 147 6.43 9.98 -11.94
N THR A 148 6.43 11.29 -11.78
CA THR A 148 7.55 12.04 -11.18
C THR A 148 7.17 12.53 -9.80
N MET A 149 7.98 12.21 -8.79
CA MET A 149 7.83 12.71 -7.43
C MET A 149 9.02 13.56 -7.05
N LYS A 150 8.74 14.75 -6.54
CA LYS A 150 9.73 15.70 -6.06
C LYS A 150 9.49 15.97 -4.58
N LYS A 151 10.55 15.87 -3.77
CA LYS A 151 10.51 16.11 -2.32
C LYS A 151 11.84 16.68 -1.82
N HIS A 152 11.81 17.30 -0.65
CA HIS A 152 13.02 17.62 0.10
C HIS A 152 13.83 16.34 0.40
N PRO A 153 15.18 16.36 0.32
CA PRO A 153 16.03 15.19 0.60
C PRO A 153 15.69 14.47 1.92
N SER A 154 15.39 15.23 2.98
CA SER A 154 15.05 14.68 4.31
C SER A 154 13.74 13.88 4.36
N CYS A 155 12.86 13.99 3.36
CA CYS A 155 11.57 13.31 3.30
C CYS A 155 11.65 11.89 2.69
N PHE A 156 12.82 11.52 2.16
CA PHE A 156 13.03 10.25 1.50
C PHE A 156 13.52 9.17 2.47
N LYS A 157 12.89 7.98 2.42
CA LYS A 157 13.33 6.77 3.13
C LYS A 157 13.80 5.76 2.08
N LEU A 158 15.05 5.89 1.67
CA LEU A 158 15.65 5.14 0.56
C LEU A 158 16.58 4.06 1.05
N ASN A 159 16.72 3.02 0.23
CA ASN A 159 17.75 2.01 0.31
C ASN A 159 18.92 2.38 -0.62
N GLU A 160 20.05 1.69 -0.47
CA GLU A 160 21.17 1.86 -1.39
C GLU A 160 20.83 1.39 -2.80
N PRO A 161 21.40 2.02 -3.85
CA PRO A 161 22.37 3.11 -3.81
C PRO A 161 21.74 4.52 -3.73
N LEU A 162 20.41 4.63 -3.70
CA LEU A 162 19.73 5.93 -3.77
C LEU A 162 19.87 6.75 -2.49
N LYS A 163 20.00 6.08 -1.35
CA LYS A 163 20.24 6.71 -0.06
C LYS A 163 21.53 7.53 -0.06
N SER A 164 22.67 6.92 -0.39
CA SER A 164 23.96 7.63 -0.46
C SER A 164 23.93 8.81 -1.44
N ARG A 165 23.23 8.67 -2.57
CA ARG A 165 23.05 9.77 -3.53
C ARG A 165 22.24 10.93 -2.95
N ASN A 166 21.14 10.62 -2.25
CA ASN A 166 20.27 11.63 -1.65
C ASN A 166 20.97 12.42 -0.54
N GLU A 167 21.86 11.79 0.23
CA GLU A 167 22.63 12.46 1.28
C GLU A 167 23.61 13.50 0.74
N GLN A 168 23.97 13.43 -0.55
CA GLN A 168 24.83 14.42 -1.21
C GLN A 168 24.06 15.63 -1.75
N VAL A 169 22.72 15.62 -1.71
CA VAL A 169 21.88 16.66 -2.28
C VAL A 169 21.69 17.80 -1.29
N ASN A 170 22.27 18.97 -1.58
CA ASN A 170 22.30 20.12 -0.67
C ASN A 170 21.86 21.46 -1.28
N THR A 171 22.21 21.74 -2.54
CA THR A 171 21.99 23.06 -3.16
C THR A 171 20.98 23.03 -4.29
N GLU A 172 21.10 22.08 -5.22
CA GLU A 172 20.25 22.00 -6.41
C GLU A 172 19.46 20.68 -6.47
N PRO A 173 18.33 20.66 -7.21
CA PRO A 173 17.58 19.44 -7.43
C PRO A 173 18.41 18.39 -8.15
N VAL A 174 18.36 17.16 -7.65
CA VAL A 174 19.04 16.01 -8.22
C VAL A 174 18.02 14.92 -8.52
N VAL A 175 18.04 14.41 -9.75
CA VAL A 175 17.30 13.20 -10.12
C VAL A 175 18.03 12.01 -9.50
N LEU A 176 17.40 11.38 -8.50
CA LEU A 176 17.99 10.22 -7.84
C LEU A 176 17.81 8.95 -8.68
N TYR A 177 16.65 8.85 -9.33
CA TYR A 177 16.25 7.72 -10.17
C TYR A 177 15.31 8.18 -11.28
N ASP A 178 15.45 7.58 -12.46
CA ASP A 178 14.54 7.72 -13.61
C ASP A 178 14.57 6.41 -14.41
N GLY A 179 13.50 5.63 -14.35
CA GLY A 179 13.45 4.29 -14.95
C GLY A 179 12.20 3.50 -14.57
N PRO A 180 12.15 2.17 -14.84
CA PRO A 180 11.00 1.33 -14.52
C PRO A 180 10.60 1.33 -13.04
N VAL A 181 9.31 1.43 -12.76
CA VAL A 181 8.79 1.37 -11.38
C VAL A 181 9.16 0.05 -10.70
N ARG A 182 9.31 -1.05 -11.46
CA ARG A 182 9.73 -2.36 -10.94
C ARG A 182 11.03 -2.27 -10.12
N GLU A 183 12.04 -1.61 -10.66
CA GLU A 183 13.36 -1.49 -10.04
C GLU A 183 13.38 -0.43 -8.95
N LEU A 184 12.55 0.59 -9.05
CA LEU A 184 12.44 1.65 -8.05
C LEU A 184 11.81 1.17 -6.74
N CYS A 185 10.82 0.29 -6.80
CA CYS A 185 10.09 -0.20 -5.62
C CYS A 185 10.98 -0.75 -4.50
N PRO A 186 11.95 -1.66 -4.74
CA PRO A 186 12.85 -2.14 -3.69
C PRO A 186 13.82 -1.06 -3.18
N LEU A 187 14.10 -0.03 -3.97
CA LEU A 187 15.01 1.07 -3.60
C LEU A 187 14.33 2.15 -2.76
N ALA A 188 13.01 2.32 -2.89
CA ALA A 188 12.24 3.36 -2.22
C ALA A 188 10.87 2.88 -1.70
N PRO A 189 10.79 1.73 -0.99
CA PRO A 189 9.54 1.00 -0.75
C PRO A 189 8.49 1.78 0.04
N ASN A 190 8.91 2.76 0.85
CA ASN A 190 8.03 3.59 1.67
C ASN A 190 7.57 4.89 0.97
N ASN A 191 8.16 5.20 -0.19
CA ASN A 191 8.01 6.50 -0.84
C ASN A 191 7.23 6.41 -2.16
N VAL A 192 7.18 5.22 -2.79
CA VAL A 192 6.69 5.06 -4.17
C VAL A 192 5.41 4.22 -4.29
N ASN A 193 4.64 4.09 -3.20
CA ASN A 193 3.33 3.41 -3.22
C ASN A 193 2.39 3.99 -4.29
N THR A 194 2.37 5.31 -4.48
CA THR A 194 1.59 5.97 -5.55
C THR A 194 2.03 5.51 -6.94
N MET A 195 3.35 5.33 -7.18
CA MET A 195 3.87 4.87 -8.46
C MET A 195 3.55 3.39 -8.69
N ALA A 196 3.64 2.57 -7.64
CA ALA A 196 3.24 1.16 -7.69
C ALA A 196 1.73 1.00 -7.97
N ALA A 197 0.88 1.80 -7.31
CA ALA A 197 -0.55 1.83 -7.59
C ALA A 197 -0.84 2.28 -9.03
N ALA A 198 -0.08 3.25 -9.56
CA ALA A 198 -0.21 3.71 -10.93
C ALA A 198 0.19 2.62 -11.94
N ALA A 199 1.26 1.87 -11.68
CA ALA A 199 1.67 0.73 -12.49
C ALA A 199 0.61 -0.39 -12.53
N LEU A 200 -0.08 -0.64 -11.41
CA LEU A 200 -1.18 -1.60 -11.33
C LEU A 200 -2.43 -1.12 -12.07
N ALA A 201 -2.75 0.18 -11.98
CA ALA A 201 -3.85 0.78 -12.73
C ALA A 201 -3.57 0.77 -14.25
N ALA A 202 -2.32 1.03 -14.64
CA ALA A 202 -1.80 0.91 -15.99
C ALA A 202 -1.52 -0.55 -16.37
N HIS A 203 -2.51 -1.44 -16.20
CA HIS A 203 -2.31 -2.90 -16.29
C HIS A 203 -1.69 -3.39 -17.61
N ASN A 204 -1.87 -2.65 -18.71
CA ASN A 204 -1.25 -2.94 -20.00
C ASN A 204 0.24 -2.54 -20.10
N LEU A 205 0.71 -1.68 -19.21
CA LEU A 205 2.12 -1.28 -19.05
C LEU A 205 2.79 -2.05 -17.92
N GLY A 206 2.09 -2.23 -16.80
CA GLY A 206 2.60 -2.85 -15.58
C GLY A 206 3.80 -2.11 -14.98
N PHE A 207 4.51 -2.80 -14.09
CA PHE A 207 5.69 -2.25 -13.40
C PHE A 207 6.91 -2.05 -14.32
N ASP A 208 7.00 -2.80 -15.42
CA ASP A 208 8.14 -2.77 -16.34
C ASP A 208 8.14 -1.54 -17.25
N LYS A 209 6.96 -1.15 -17.75
CA LYS A 209 6.84 -0.05 -18.72
C LYS A 209 6.42 1.26 -18.09
N THR A 210 5.80 1.23 -16.90
CA THR A 210 5.55 2.45 -16.13
C THR A 210 6.87 3.02 -15.63
N GLN A 211 7.14 4.29 -15.93
CA GLN A 211 8.35 4.98 -15.52
C GLN A 211 8.12 5.71 -14.19
N GLY A 212 9.05 5.55 -13.25
CA GLY A 212 9.12 6.30 -12.01
C GLY A 212 10.34 7.21 -12.03
N CYS A 213 10.14 8.47 -11.67
CA CYS A 213 11.22 9.42 -11.47
C CYS A 213 11.13 10.03 -10.07
N ILE A 214 12.21 9.97 -9.30
CA ILE A 214 12.27 10.64 -8.01
C ILE A 214 13.36 11.71 -8.01
N VAL A 215 12.98 12.91 -7.61
CA VAL A 215 13.84 14.09 -7.57
C VAL A 215 13.94 14.57 -6.13
N ALA A 216 15.17 14.68 -5.64
CA ALA A 216 15.46 15.34 -4.38
C ALA A 216 15.72 16.81 -4.66
N ASP A 217 14.91 17.70 -4.08
CA ASP A 217 15.05 19.15 -4.22
C ASP A 217 15.12 19.83 -2.85
N PRO A 218 16.30 20.34 -2.44
CA PRO A 218 16.48 21.09 -1.20
C PRO A 218 15.60 22.34 -1.07
N ARG A 219 15.04 22.83 -2.19
CA ARG A 219 14.20 24.04 -2.24
C ARG A 219 12.71 23.75 -2.10
N GLN A 220 12.32 22.48 -1.93
CA GLN A 220 10.91 22.12 -1.78
C GLN A 220 10.43 22.12 -0.33
N ASP A 221 9.39 22.91 -0.08
CA ASP A 221 8.67 22.93 1.19
C ASP A 221 7.42 22.03 1.20
N VAL A 222 7.02 21.52 0.02
CA VAL A 222 5.80 20.70 -0.17
C VAL A 222 6.07 19.52 -1.09
N ILE A 223 5.45 18.37 -0.79
CA ILE A 223 5.54 17.17 -1.64
C ILE A 223 4.74 17.42 -2.93
N SER A 224 5.36 17.13 -4.09
CA SER A 224 4.66 17.19 -5.39
C SER A 224 4.81 15.87 -6.15
N CYS A 225 3.69 15.36 -6.67
CA CYS A 225 3.63 14.24 -7.61
C CYS A 225 2.99 14.72 -8.91
N LEU A 226 3.65 14.46 -10.03
CA LEU A 226 3.19 14.78 -11.38
C LEU A 226 3.08 13.47 -12.16
N LEU A 227 1.97 13.30 -12.90
CA LEU A 227 1.67 12.16 -13.76
C LEU A 227 1.92 12.50 -15.23
#